data_AF-A0A7W6WIY4-F1
#
_entry.id   AF-A0A7W6WIY4-F1
#
_cell.length_a   1.000
_cell.length_b   1.000
_cell.length_c   1.000
_cell.angle_alpha   90.00
_cell.angle_beta   90.00
_cell.angle_gamma   90.00
#
_symmetry.space_group_name_H-M   'P 1'
#
loop_
_entity.id
_entity.type
_entity.pdbx_description
1 polymer ?
#
loop_
_entity_poly.entity_id
_entity_poly.type
_entity_poly.pdbx_seq_one_letter_code
_entity_poly.pdbx_strand_id
1 'polypeptide(L)'
;MKLRVIEGGLGEAADQRETVASARRPSREDVRREAVRRLRESGYHSSYVREFATGVPAPEALRYLKIQLDFAAETLSRLDPIPHDFAADAYWPSADTSR
;
A
#
# COMPACT_ATOMS: atom_id res chain seq x y z
N MET A 1 -5.31 -47.73 23.31
CA MET A 1 -5.14 -46.26 23.42
C MET A 1 -6.25 -45.59 22.62
N LYS A 2 -6.89 -44.56 23.17
CA LYS A 2 -8.18 -44.01 22.71
C LYS A 2 -7.96 -42.62 22.12
N LEU A 3 -8.07 -42.48 20.79
CA LEU A 3 -7.89 -41.19 20.10
C LEU A 3 -9.23 -40.44 20.10
N ARG A 4 -9.22 -39.18 20.55
CA ARG A 4 -10.40 -38.31 20.62
C ARG A 4 -10.60 -37.59 19.28
N VAL A 5 -11.85 -37.53 18.85
CA VAL A 5 -12.32 -36.75 17.69
C VAL A 5 -12.32 -35.28 18.09
N ILE A 6 -11.78 -34.41 17.23
CA ILE A 6 -11.94 -32.97 17.38
C ILE A 6 -13.24 -32.60 16.66
N GLU A 7 -14.30 -32.35 17.43
CA GLU A 7 -15.51 -31.69 16.96
C GLU A 7 -15.24 -30.20 16.73
N GLY A 8 -15.81 -29.66 15.65
CA GLY A 8 -15.48 -28.35 15.09
C GLY A 8 -15.77 -27.17 16.03
N GLY A 9 -14.77 -26.30 16.16
CA GLY A 9 -14.92 -24.95 16.71
C GLY A 9 -15.34 -23.99 15.60
N LEU A 10 -16.63 -23.68 15.55
CA LEU A 10 -17.18 -22.50 14.88
C LEU A 10 -16.72 -21.26 15.68
N GLY A 11 -15.71 -20.55 15.21
CA GLY A 11 -15.26 -19.30 15.82
C GLY A 11 -13.92 -18.85 15.24
N GLU A 12 -13.84 -17.59 14.78
CA GLU A 12 -12.63 -16.94 14.25
C GLU A 12 -12.17 -17.33 12.83
N ALA A 13 -13.07 -17.83 11.98
CA ALA A 13 -12.91 -17.79 10.51
C ALA A 13 -13.88 -16.77 9.87
N ALA A 14 -14.20 -15.71 10.62
CA ALA A 14 -15.05 -14.61 10.19
C ALA A 14 -14.26 -13.39 9.68
N ASP A 15 -12.93 -13.37 9.84
CA ASP A 15 -12.10 -12.21 9.42
C ASP A 15 -11.38 -12.42 8.07
N GLN A 16 -11.60 -13.56 7.41
CA GLN A 16 -11.11 -13.84 6.06
C GLN A 16 -12.22 -13.71 5.00
N ARG A 17 -13.39 -13.18 5.38
CA ARG A 17 -14.56 -13.02 4.51
C ARG A 17 -14.99 -11.56 4.26
N GLU A 18 -14.28 -10.59 4.82
CA GLU A 18 -14.37 -9.17 4.47
C GLU A 18 -13.04 -8.77 3.81
N THR A 19 -12.81 -9.08 2.53
CA THR A 19 -12.81 -8.02 1.50
C THR A 19 -12.85 -8.66 0.11
N VAL A 20 -13.72 -9.64 -0.09
CA VAL A 20 -14.37 -9.78 -1.41
C VAL A 20 -15.51 -8.75 -1.45
N ALA A 21 -15.16 -7.47 -1.25
CA ALA A 21 -16.04 -6.37 -1.59
C ALA A 21 -16.17 -6.43 -3.11
N SER A 22 -17.20 -7.14 -3.58
CA SER A 22 -17.80 -7.08 -4.90
C SER A 22 -16.86 -6.48 -5.95
N ALA A 23 -16.10 -7.32 -6.68
CA ALA A 23 -14.99 -6.96 -7.58
C ALA A 23 -15.31 -5.81 -8.55
N ARG A 24 -15.39 -4.60 -8.01
CA ARG A 24 -15.58 -3.35 -8.72
C ARG A 24 -14.24 -3.08 -9.35
N ARG A 25 -14.26 -2.75 -10.64
CA ARG A 25 -13.05 -2.35 -11.35
C ARG A 25 -12.34 -1.27 -10.53
N PRO A 26 -11.04 -1.44 -10.25
CA PRO A 26 -10.27 -0.42 -9.57
C PRO A 26 -10.44 0.91 -10.28
N SER A 27 -10.62 1.96 -9.49
CA SER A 27 -10.78 3.32 -9.98
C SER A 27 -9.49 4.11 -9.79
N ARG A 28 -9.38 5.23 -10.49
CA ARG A 28 -8.26 6.18 -10.32
C ARG A 28 -8.11 6.64 -8.87
N GLU A 29 -9.21 6.70 -8.12
CA GLU A 29 -9.18 7.05 -6.70
C GLU A 29 -8.55 5.96 -5.84
N ASP A 30 -8.78 4.68 -6.17
CA ASP A 30 -8.17 3.56 -5.45
C ASP A 30 -6.64 3.57 -5.64
N VAL A 31 -6.18 3.86 -6.86
CA VAL A 31 -4.74 4.04 -7.17
C VAL A 31 -4.14 5.21 -6.37
N ARG A 32 -4.83 6.35 -6.28
CA ARG A 32 -4.35 7.50 -5.50
C ARG A 32 -4.26 7.18 -4.01
N ARG A 33 -5.26 6.51 -3.44
CA ARG A 33 -5.25 6.08 -2.04
C ARG A 33 -4.07 5.18 -1.74
N GLU A 34 -3.75 4.29 -2.66
CA GLU A 34 -2.63 3.38 -2.52
C GLU A 34 -1.27 4.09 -2.56
N ALA A 35 -1.11 5.10 -3.43
CA ALA A 35 0.06 5.97 -3.42
C ALA A 35 0.23 6.71 -2.09
N VAL A 36 -0.88 7.25 -1.55
CA VAL A 36 -0.90 7.92 -0.24
C VAL A 36 -0.57 6.94 0.88
N ARG A 37 -1.09 5.70 0.84
CA ARG A 37 -0.77 4.65 1.83
C ARG A 37 0.73 4.37 1.85
N ARG A 38 1.34 4.09 0.70
CA ARG A 38 2.79 3.85 0.58
C ARG A 38 3.63 5.04 1.06
N LEU A 39 3.23 6.27 0.73
CA LEU A 39 3.93 7.47 1.20
C LEU A 39 3.84 7.67 2.72
N ARG A 40 2.73 7.27 3.34
CA ARG A 40 2.58 7.30 4.80
C ARG A 40 3.48 6.26 5.46
N GLU A 41 3.52 5.05 4.91
CA GLU A 41 4.35 3.95 5.42
C GLU A 41 5.85 4.20 5.26
N SER A 42 6.27 5.05 4.31
CA SER A 42 7.68 5.39 4.11
C SER A 42 8.27 6.35 5.16
N GLY A 43 7.46 6.91 6.06
CA GLY A 43 7.92 7.93 7.01
C GLY A 43 8.18 9.31 6.37
N TYR A 44 7.67 9.55 5.15
CA TYR A 44 7.79 10.85 4.49
C TYR A 44 7.14 11.95 5.34
N HIS A 45 5.93 11.71 5.84
CA HIS A 45 5.17 12.74 6.56
C HIS A 45 5.86 13.18 7.85
N SER A 46 6.38 12.23 8.64
CA SER A 46 7.12 12.54 9.87
C SER A 46 8.42 13.31 9.57
N SER A 47 9.14 12.92 8.51
CA SER A 47 10.35 13.62 8.08
C SER A 47 10.06 15.05 7.61
N TYR A 48 8.98 15.25 6.86
CA TYR A 48 8.54 16.56 6.39
C TYR A 48 8.11 17.47 7.55
N VAL A 49 7.36 16.95 8.52
CA VAL A 49 6.97 17.71 9.74
C VAL A 49 8.21 18.13 10.53
N ARG A 50 9.21 17.24 10.66
CA ARG A 50 10.48 17.58 11.31
C ARG A 50 11.22 18.67 10.57
N GLU A 51 11.32 18.59 9.24
CA GLU A 51 11.93 19.65 8.42
C GLU A 51 11.23 20.99 8.63
N PHE A 52 9.91 21.00 8.59
CA PHE A 52 9.13 22.21 8.83
C PHE A 52 9.39 22.82 10.23
N ALA A 53 9.45 21.99 11.27
CA ALA A 53 9.63 22.47 12.64
C ALA A 53 11.07 22.89 12.97
N THR A 54 12.07 22.28 12.32
CA THR A 54 13.49 22.42 12.71
C THR A 54 14.37 23.09 11.66
N GLY A 55 13.88 23.21 10.43
CA GLY A 55 14.68 23.63 9.26
C GLY A 55 15.68 22.57 8.78
N VAL A 56 15.77 21.41 9.44
CA VAL A 56 16.67 20.32 9.03
C VAL A 56 16.04 19.56 7.85
N PRO A 57 16.68 19.54 6.67
CA PRO A 57 16.09 18.93 5.48
C PRO A 57 15.65 17.47 5.68
N ALA A 58 14.51 17.10 5.09
CA ALA A 58 14.13 15.70 5.00
C ALA A 58 15.14 14.91 4.14
N PRO A 59 15.33 13.61 4.42
CA PRO A 59 16.17 12.75 3.59
C PRO A 59 15.75 12.84 2.12
N GLU A 60 16.73 13.08 1.25
CA GLU A 60 16.48 13.28 -0.17
C GLU A 60 15.80 12.07 -0.83
N ALA A 61 16.16 10.85 -0.40
CA ALA A 61 15.52 9.62 -0.81
C ALA A 61 13.99 9.63 -0.59
N LEU A 62 13.49 10.23 0.50
CA LEU A 62 12.05 10.33 0.76
C LEU A 62 11.37 11.32 -0.18
N ARG A 63 12.04 12.42 -0.54
CA ARG A 63 11.53 13.37 -1.54
C ARG A 63 11.44 12.71 -2.91
N TYR A 64 12.46 11.95 -3.30
CA TYR A 64 12.44 11.20 -4.55
C TYR A 64 11.37 10.10 -4.56
N LEU A 65 11.22 9.37 -3.46
CA LEU A 65 10.17 8.36 -3.33
C LEU A 65 8.78 8.96 -3.53
N LYS A 66 8.50 10.15 -2.98
CA LYS A 66 7.24 10.87 -3.23
C LYS A 66 7.00 11.09 -4.72
N ILE A 67 8.00 11.62 -5.43
CA ILE A 67 7.91 11.88 -6.88
C ILE A 67 7.62 10.58 -7.65
N GLN A 68 8.31 9.49 -7.30
CA GLN A 68 8.13 8.20 -7.94
C GLN A 68 6.73 7.61 -7.67
N LEU A 69 6.23 7.72 -6.44
CA LEU A 69 4.88 7.26 -6.09
C LEU A 69 3.80 8.06 -6.83
N ASP A 70 3.95 9.39 -6.92
CA ASP A 70 3.02 10.25 -7.66
C ASP A 70 3.02 9.88 -9.16
N PHE A 71 4.21 9.64 -9.75
CA PHE A 71 4.35 9.22 -11.14
C PHE A 71 3.74 7.83 -11.41
N ALA A 72 3.99 6.86 -10.54
CA ALA A 72 3.41 5.52 -10.64
C ALA A 72 1.89 5.58 -10.58
N ALA A 73 1.34 6.36 -9.64
CA ALA A 73 -0.11 6.54 -9.50
C ALA A 73 -0.74 7.18 -10.75
N GLU A 74 -0.09 8.19 -11.31
CA GLU A 74 -0.54 8.82 -12.56
C GLU A 74 -0.53 7.83 -13.72
N THR A 75 0.55 7.05 -13.86
CA THR A 75 0.72 6.07 -14.93
C THR A 75 -0.32 4.95 -14.84
N LEU A 76 -0.49 4.36 -13.65
CA LEU A 76 -1.50 3.34 -13.40
C LEU A 76 -2.93 3.86 -13.63
N SER A 77 -3.21 5.12 -13.27
CA SER A 77 -4.53 5.75 -13.47
C SER A 77 -4.92 5.93 -14.95
N ARG A 78 -3.94 5.87 -15.87
CA ARG A 78 -4.17 5.97 -17.32
C ARG A 78 -4.46 4.62 -17.98
N LEU A 79 -4.24 3.51 -17.28
CA LEU A 79 -4.55 2.18 -17.80
C LEU A 79 -6.07 1.98 -17.86
N ASP A 80 -6.55 1.39 -18.95
CA ASP A 80 -7.95 1.01 -19.13
C ASP A 80 -8.04 -0.41 -19.69
N PRO A 81 -8.43 -1.42 -18.87
CA PRO A 81 -8.78 -1.29 -17.45
C PRO A 81 -7.54 -1.13 -16.54
N ILE A 82 -7.73 -0.51 -15.36
CA ILE A 82 -6.73 -0.56 -14.29
C ILE A 82 -6.58 -2.01 -13.81
N PRO A 83 -5.34 -2.54 -13.66
CA PRO A 83 -5.12 -3.91 -13.18
C PRO A 83 -5.79 -4.16 -11.83
N HIS A 84 -6.42 -5.33 -11.66
CA HIS A 84 -7.07 -5.70 -10.39
C HIS A 84 -6.07 -5.82 -9.23
N ASP A 85 -4.83 -6.17 -9.55
CA ASP A 85 -3.69 -6.31 -8.66
C ASP A 85 -2.80 -5.06 -8.67
N PHE A 86 -3.32 -3.88 -9.02
CA PHE A 86 -2.54 -2.65 -9.08
C PHE A 86 -1.75 -2.34 -7.80
N ALA A 87 -2.14 -2.88 -6.64
CA ALA A 87 -1.44 -2.75 -5.38
C ALA A 87 -0.21 -3.65 -5.24
N ALA A 88 0.09 -4.53 -6.19
CA ALA A 88 1.27 -5.38 -6.17
C ALA A 88 2.55 -4.54 -6.30
N ASP A 89 3.60 -4.91 -5.55
CA ASP A 89 4.85 -4.14 -5.49
C ASP A 89 5.57 -4.03 -6.84
N ALA A 90 5.30 -4.93 -7.79
CA ALA A 90 5.82 -4.84 -9.16
C ALA A 90 5.44 -3.54 -9.89
N TYR A 91 4.34 -2.88 -9.49
CA TYR A 91 3.88 -1.62 -10.08
C TYR A 91 4.39 -0.36 -9.37
N TRP A 92 4.98 -0.51 -8.19
CA TRP A 92 5.32 0.63 -7.33
C TRP A 92 6.82 0.70 -7.05
N PRO A 93 7.37 1.91 -6.93
CA PRO A 93 8.74 2.08 -6.49
C PRO A 93 8.91 1.51 -5.08
N SER A 94 9.91 0.66 -4.90
CA SER A 94 10.36 0.24 -3.58
C SER A 94 11.47 1.16 -3.12
N ALA A 95 11.53 1.45 -1.82
CA ALA A 95 12.62 2.20 -1.21
C ALA A 95 13.93 1.38 -1.15
N ASP A 96 14.04 0.27 -1.90
CA ASP A 96 15.20 -0.60 -1.90
C ASP A 96 16.37 0.10 -2.61
N THR A 97 17.08 0.91 -1.84
CA THR A 97 18.47 1.28 -2.07
C THR A 97 19.37 0.07 -1.82
N SER A 98 19.20 -0.99 -2.60
CA SER A 98 20.22 -2.04 -2.74
C SER A 98 21.10 -1.73 -3.95
N ARG A 99 21.97 -0.72 -3.79
CA ARG A 99 23.38 -0.73 -4.22
C ARG A 99 24.12 0.55 -3.85
#